data_AF-A0A9E1AC90-F1
#
_entry.id   AF-A0A9E1AC90-F1
#
_cell.length_a   1.000
_cell.length_b   1.000
_cell.length_c   1.000
_cell.angle_alpha   90.00
_cell.angle_beta   90.00
_cell.angle_gamma   90.00
#
_symmetry.space_group_name_H-M   'P 1'
#
loop_
_entity.id
_entity.type
_entity.pdbx_description
1 polymer ?
#
loop_
_entity_poly.entity_id
_entity_poly.type
_entity_poly.pdbx_seq_one_letter_code
_entity_poly.pdbx_strand_id
1 'polypeptide(L)'
;MLTPPAAPPVTEEKARPAGELSAEEILASSRTVMHGLGQLSGTSVLNCREGFDRYYARGARVFEVDLRMTSDGQVVLRHDWRGGWQEGISELSIPTRDAFLAAPLLERYTPMSFRDLLLLMEEYPDICIITDTKFTDAEVVTAQFTAMLNDAHKLGLSYLFDRMVIQV
;
A
#
# COMPACT_ATOMS: atom_id res chain seq x y z
N MET A 1 -14.82 -24.59 -32.49
CA MET A 1 -14.50 -24.85 -31.07
C MET A 1 -13.71 -23.66 -30.57
N LEU A 2 -14.23 -22.94 -29.57
CA LEU A 2 -13.52 -21.82 -28.94
C LEU A 2 -12.57 -22.41 -27.90
N THR A 3 -11.27 -22.23 -28.10
CA THR A 3 -10.25 -22.59 -27.12
C THR A 3 -10.47 -21.73 -25.87
N PRO A 4 -10.54 -22.31 -24.66
CA PRO A 4 -10.61 -21.50 -23.45
C PRO A 4 -9.35 -20.62 -23.35
N PRO A 5 -9.47 -19.38 -22.83
CA PRO A 5 -8.32 -18.52 -22.64
C PRO A 5 -7.29 -19.23 -21.78
N ALA A 6 -6.02 -19.19 -22.21
CA ALA A 6 -4.92 -19.71 -21.42
C ALA A 6 -4.97 -19.07 -20.02
N ALA A 7 -4.87 -19.89 -18.97
CA ALA A 7 -4.74 -19.38 -17.62
C ALA A 7 -3.56 -18.39 -17.62
N PRO A 8 -3.71 -17.21 -16.98
CA PRO A 8 -2.62 -16.25 -16.89
C PRO A 8 -1.38 -16.94 -16.32
N PRO A 9 -0.17 -16.60 -16.78
CA PRO A 9 1.05 -17.22 -16.30
C PRO A 9 1.12 -17.08 -14.78
N VAL A 10 1.25 -18.21 -14.09
CA VAL A 10 1.47 -18.24 -12.65
C VAL A 10 2.84 -17.61 -12.40
N THR A 11 2.87 -16.47 -11.73
CA THR A 11 4.13 -15.85 -11.30
C THR A 11 4.72 -16.73 -10.20
N GLU A 12 6.00 -17.07 -10.32
CA GLU A 12 6.69 -17.88 -9.32
C GLU A 12 6.87 -17.06 -8.03
N GLU A 13 6.50 -17.64 -6.89
CA GLU A 13 6.70 -17.01 -5.59
C GLU A 13 8.18 -16.92 -5.25
N LYS A 14 8.65 -15.71 -4.93
CA LYS A 14 10.00 -15.51 -4.43
C LYS A 14 10.07 -15.96 -2.98
N ALA A 15 11.17 -16.62 -2.63
CA ALA A 15 11.47 -16.92 -1.24
C ALA A 15 11.90 -15.64 -0.51
N ARG A 16 11.54 -15.55 0.78
CA ARG A 16 12.08 -14.52 1.67
C ARG A 16 13.63 -14.58 1.68
N PRO A 17 14.33 -13.47 1.39
CA PRO A 17 15.78 -13.45 1.45
C PRO A 17 16.33 -13.81 2.82
N ALA A 18 17.41 -14.59 2.85
CA ALA A 18 18.01 -15.05 4.10
C ALA A 18 18.55 -13.86 4.93
N GLY A 19 18.17 -13.81 6.19
CA GLY A 19 18.61 -12.76 7.12
C GLY A 19 17.78 -11.47 7.11
N GLU A 20 16.69 -11.40 6.32
CA GLU A 20 15.72 -10.31 6.46
C GLU A 20 15.04 -10.34 7.82
N LEU A 21 14.88 -9.17 8.42
CA LEU A 21 14.16 -8.99 9.68
C LEU A 21 12.65 -9.10 9.47
N SER A 22 11.92 -9.59 10.47
CA SER A 22 10.46 -9.58 10.50
C SER A 22 9.88 -8.21 10.85
N ALA A 23 8.57 -8.03 10.67
CA ALA A 23 7.86 -6.85 11.13
C ALA A 23 8.10 -6.59 12.63
N GLU A 24 8.07 -7.64 13.45
CA GLU A 24 8.23 -7.57 14.90
C GLU A 24 9.63 -7.11 15.30
N GLU A 25 10.66 -7.63 14.65
CA GLU A 25 12.06 -7.27 14.91
C GLU A 25 12.34 -5.81 14.54
N ILE A 26 11.87 -5.38 13.38
CA ILE A 26 12.01 -3.98 12.92
C ILE A 26 11.23 -3.06 13.85
N LEU A 27 9.98 -3.40 14.18
CA LEU A 27 9.13 -2.61 15.07
C LEU A 27 9.74 -2.48 16.47
N ALA A 28 10.26 -3.57 17.06
CA ALA A 28 10.90 -3.56 18.37
C ALA A 28 12.16 -2.68 18.43
N SER A 29 12.83 -2.49 17.29
CA SER A 29 14.01 -1.63 17.17
C SER A 29 13.69 -0.15 16.92
N SER A 30 12.43 0.19 16.65
CA SER A 30 11.99 1.56 16.36
C SER A 30 11.31 2.23 17.56
N ARG A 31 11.47 3.55 17.66
CA ARG A 31 10.75 4.38 18.65
C ARG A 31 9.66 5.24 18.02
N THR A 32 9.51 5.21 16.70
CA THR A 32 8.59 6.09 15.98
C THR A 32 7.99 5.38 14.79
N VAL A 33 6.70 5.62 14.58
CA VAL A 33 5.94 5.19 13.40
C VAL A 33 5.62 6.44 12.60
N MET A 34 5.98 6.45 11.32
CA MET A 34 5.62 7.55 10.42
C MET A 34 4.18 7.36 9.94
N HIS A 35 3.26 8.10 10.55
CA HIS A 35 1.83 8.06 10.20
C HIS A 35 1.59 8.54 8.76
N GLY A 36 0.90 7.74 7.96
CA GLY A 36 0.47 8.02 6.60
C GLY A 36 1.62 8.23 5.61
N LEU A 37 2.66 7.39 5.69
CA LEU A 37 3.99 7.57 5.07
C LEU A 37 4.73 8.86 5.44
N GLY A 38 4.25 9.59 6.44
CA GLY A 38 4.89 10.81 6.94
C GLY A 38 4.34 12.11 6.36
N GLN A 39 4.40 13.16 7.17
CA GLN A 39 3.83 14.47 6.88
C GLN A 39 4.66 15.28 5.88
N LEU A 40 4.00 15.94 4.93
CA LEU A 40 4.63 16.89 4.01
C LEU A 40 3.91 18.24 4.03
N SER A 41 4.68 19.33 4.11
CA SER A 41 4.15 20.70 4.02
C SER A 41 2.97 21.02 4.97
N GLY A 42 2.93 20.39 6.15
CA GLY A 42 1.83 20.53 7.10
C GLY A 42 0.67 19.54 6.90
N THR A 43 0.66 18.78 5.81
CA THR A 43 -0.38 17.79 5.49
C THR A 43 0.08 16.39 5.90
N SER A 44 -0.66 15.76 6.81
CA SER A 44 -0.49 14.35 7.20
C SER A 44 -1.31 13.43 6.30
N VAL A 45 -1.10 12.12 6.40
CA VAL A 45 -1.93 11.08 5.76
C VAL A 45 -2.05 11.17 4.24
N LEU A 46 -1.06 11.79 3.59
CA LEU A 46 -0.97 11.83 2.14
C LEU A 46 -0.70 10.46 1.54
N ASN A 47 0.03 9.60 2.26
CA ASN A 47 0.40 8.26 1.82
C ASN A 47 1.04 8.25 0.42
N CYS A 48 2.01 9.15 0.22
CA CYS A 48 2.69 9.38 -1.05
C CYS A 48 4.16 8.96 -1.01
N ARG A 49 4.74 8.73 -2.19
CA ARG A 49 6.13 8.34 -2.36
C ARG A 49 7.11 9.32 -1.70
N GLU A 50 6.88 10.61 -1.87
CA GLU A 50 7.77 11.66 -1.37
C GLU A 50 7.77 11.71 0.17
N GLY A 51 6.67 11.29 0.81
CA GLY A 51 6.59 11.15 2.26
C GLY A 51 7.54 10.08 2.73
N PHE A 52 7.43 8.90 2.13
CA PHE A 52 8.32 7.77 2.40
C PHE A 52 9.79 8.15 2.20
N ASP A 53 10.17 8.64 1.02
CA ASP A 53 11.57 8.96 0.69
C ASP A 53 12.17 9.95 1.69
N ARG A 54 11.38 10.98 2.06
CA ARG A 54 11.78 12.02 3.00
C ARG A 54 12.12 11.45 4.37
N TYR A 55 11.29 10.56 4.91
CA TYR A 55 11.46 10.05 6.27
C TYR A 55 12.38 8.83 6.32
N TYR A 56 12.41 8.01 5.28
CA TYR A 56 13.39 6.93 5.12
C TYR A 56 14.82 7.48 5.14
N ALA A 57 15.07 8.57 4.39
CA ALA A 57 16.36 9.28 4.38
C ALA A 57 16.75 9.88 5.73
N ARG A 58 15.79 10.05 6.66
CA ARG A 58 16.02 10.50 8.04
C ARG A 58 16.12 9.35 9.05
N GLY A 59 16.17 8.11 8.58
CA GLY A 59 16.34 6.93 9.42
C GLY A 59 15.03 6.29 9.89
N ALA A 60 13.87 6.72 9.39
CA ALA A 60 12.62 6.02 9.69
C ALA A 60 12.62 4.62 9.05
N ARG A 61 12.14 3.62 9.80
CA ARG A 61 12.03 2.22 9.36
C ARG A 61 10.64 1.64 9.55
N VAL A 62 9.78 2.32 10.30
CA VAL A 62 8.39 1.89 10.50
C VAL A 62 7.47 2.98 9.98
N PHE A 63 6.59 2.60 9.06
CA PHE A 63 5.63 3.49 8.43
C PHE A 63 4.23 2.92 8.59
N GLU A 64 3.28 3.76 8.94
CA GLU A 64 1.88 3.42 8.84
C GLU A 64 1.35 3.87 7.48
N VAL A 65 0.46 3.06 6.89
CA VAL A 65 -0.19 3.31 5.61
C VAL A 65 -1.69 3.13 5.71
N ASP A 66 -2.42 4.15 5.27
CA ASP A 66 -3.86 4.08 5.14
C ASP A 66 -4.25 3.40 3.83
N LEU A 67 -5.20 2.46 3.89
CA LEU A 67 -5.64 1.72 2.71
C LEU A 67 -7.13 1.96 2.38
N ARG A 68 -7.44 2.24 1.11
CA ARG A 68 -8.81 2.31 0.59
C ARG A 68 -8.98 1.48 -0.67
N MET A 69 -10.19 0.95 -0.84
CA MET A 69 -10.62 0.30 -2.08
C MET A 69 -11.07 1.33 -3.12
N THR A 70 -10.74 1.03 -4.37
CA THR A 70 -11.15 1.76 -5.58
C THR A 70 -12.39 1.13 -6.20
N SER A 71 -13.02 1.80 -7.16
CA SER A 71 -14.28 1.34 -7.77
C SER A 71 -14.15 0.04 -8.56
N ASP A 72 -12.93 -0.29 -8.99
CA ASP A 72 -12.56 -1.54 -9.67
C ASP A 72 -11.98 -2.60 -8.71
N GLY A 73 -12.20 -2.44 -7.40
CA GLY A 73 -11.88 -3.44 -6.39
C GLY A 73 -10.38 -3.62 -6.12
N GLN A 74 -9.54 -2.66 -6.50
CA GLN A 74 -8.12 -2.66 -6.16
C GLN A 74 -7.85 -1.79 -4.92
N VAL A 75 -6.67 -1.94 -4.32
CA VAL A 75 -6.29 -1.20 -3.10
C VAL A 75 -5.27 -0.11 -3.40
N VAL A 76 -5.54 1.08 -2.88
CA VAL A 76 -4.64 2.23 -2.97
C VAL A 76 -4.32 2.82 -1.61
N LEU A 77 -3.19 3.52 -1.54
CA LEU A 77 -2.71 4.20 -0.35
C LEU A 77 -3.44 5.55 -0.23
N ARG A 78 -4.42 5.62 0.67
CA ARG A 78 -5.29 6.77 0.85
C ARG A 78 -6.00 6.69 2.19
N HIS A 79 -6.10 7.81 2.90
CA HIS A 79 -6.88 7.90 4.14
C HIS A 79 -8.39 7.89 3.88
N ASP A 80 -8.87 8.83 3.06
CA ASP A 80 -10.27 8.93 2.66
C ASP A 80 -10.45 9.65 1.32
N TRP A 81 -11.69 9.69 0.82
CA TRP A 81 -12.04 10.40 -0.41
C TRP A 81 -12.59 11.81 -0.15
N ARG A 82 -12.39 12.39 1.04
CA ARG A 82 -12.98 13.68 1.45
C ARG A 82 -12.01 14.85 1.30
N GLY A 83 -10.71 14.59 1.25
CA GLY A 83 -9.69 15.65 1.25
C GLY A 83 -9.64 16.55 0.01
N GLY A 84 -10.35 16.24 -1.08
CA GLY A 84 -10.31 17.04 -2.31
C GLY A 84 -8.92 17.11 -2.95
N TRP A 85 -8.05 16.12 -2.71
CA TRP A 85 -6.66 16.14 -3.15
C TRP A 85 -6.46 15.90 -4.65
N GLN A 86 -7.51 15.44 -5.34
CA GLN A 86 -7.52 15.22 -6.78
C GLN A 86 -8.87 15.65 -7.31
N GLU A 87 -8.87 16.33 -8.46
CA GLU A 87 -10.10 16.80 -9.09
C GLU A 87 -11.01 15.63 -9.48
N GLY A 88 -12.32 15.79 -9.25
CA GLY A 88 -13.32 14.79 -9.62
C GLY A 88 -13.42 13.58 -8.69
N ILE A 89 -12.51 13.40 -7.72
CA ILE A 89 -12.52 12.26 -6.79
C ILE A 89 -13.23 12.64 -5.48
N SER A 90 -14.22 11.83 -5.07
CA SER A 90 -14.93 12.00 -3.80
C SER A 90 -15.50 10.69 -3.26
N GLU A 91 -16.08 10.69 -2.04
CA GLU A 91 -16.79 9.50 -1.52
C GLU A 91 -18.00 9.09 -2.39
N LEU A 92 -18.52 10.00 -3.23
CA LEU A 92 -19.58 9.72 -4.21
C LEU A 92 -19.04 9.35 -5.60
N SER A 93 -17.75 9.56 -5.84
CA SER A 93 -17.08 9.29 -7.11
C SER A 93 -15.70 8.73 -6.84
N ILE A 94 -15.69 7.45 -6.43
CA ILE A 94 -14.46 6.70 -6.17
C ILE A 94 -13.85 6.33 -7.52
N PRO A 95 -12.55 6.60 -7.75
CA PRO A 95 -11.89 6.31 -9.02
C PRO A 95 -11.55 4.82 -9.15
N THR A 96 -11.21 4.40 -10.37
CA THR A 96 -10.43 3.16 -10.56
C THR A 96 -9.00 3.36 -10.08
N ARG A 97 -8.25 2.29 -9.80
CA ARG A 97 -6.82 2.40 -9.45
C ARG A 97 -6.02 3.19 -10.48
N ASP A 98 -6.19 2.88 -11.75
CA ASP A 98 -5.40 3.51 -12.81
C ASP A 98 -5.74 5.01 -12.92
N ALA A 99 -7.00 5.40 -12.75
CA ALA A 99 -7.40 6.81 -12.69
C ALA A 99 -6.85 7.52 -11.45
N PHE A 100 -6.81 6.85 -10.29
CA PHE A 100 -6.20 7.37 -9.07
C PHE A 100 -4.71 7.63 -9.23
N LEU A 101 -3.98 6.72 -9.87
CA LEU A 101 -2.53 6.84 -10.09
C LEU A 101 -2.16 7.85 -11.18
N ALA A 102 -3.09 8.17 -12.10
CA ALA A 102 -2.84 9.05 -13.23
C ALA A 102 -2.69 10.54 -12.85
N ALA A 103 -3.21 10.96 -11.68
CA ALA A 103 -3.20 12.35 -11.25
C ALA A 103 -2.46 12.51 -9.90
N PRO A 104 -1.55 13.48 -9.77
CA PRO A 104 -0.86 13.72 -8.51
C PRO A 104 -1.79 14.23 -7.40
N LEU A 105 -1.49 13.86 -6.16
CA LEU A 105 -2.16 14.40 -4.97
C LEU A 105 -1.74 15.86 -4.76
N LEU A 106 -2.71 16.76 -4.60
CA LEU A 106 -2.50 18.20 -4.44
C LEU A 106 -1.63 18.78 -5.57
N GLU A 107 -1.80 18.27 -6.79
CA GLU A 107 -1.04 18.65 -7.98
C GLU A 107 0.48 18.42 -7.88
N ARG A 108 0.94 17.70 -6.84
CA ARG A 108 2.37 17.67 -6.47
C ARG A 108 2.93 16.30 -6.11
N TYR A 109 2.19 15.51 -5.34
CA TYR A 109 2.73 14.30 -4.72
C TYR A 109 2.28 13.04 -5.44
N THR A 110 3.17 12.05 -5.50
CA THR A 110 2.95 10.82 -6.26
C THR A 110 2.05 9.87 -5.46
N PRO A 111 0.81 9.59 -5.93
CA PRO A 111 -0.06 8.59 -5.32
C PRO A 111 0.54 7.19 -5.47
N MET A 112 0.18 6.28 -4.56
CA MET A 112 0.66 4.90 -4.59
C MET A 112 -0.50 3.90 -4.48
N SER A 113 -0.37 2.76 -5.14
CA SER A 113 -1.22 1.59 -4.96
C SER A 113 -0.60 0.59 -3.99
N PHE A 114 -1.37 -0.38 -3.50
CA PHE A 114 -0.82 -1.47 -2.70
C PHE A 114 0.25 -2.26 -3.49
N ARG A 115 0.06 -2.42 -4.80
CA ARG A 115 1.07 -2.97 -5.70
C ARG A 115 2.38 -2.17 -5.65
N ASP A 116 2.32 -0.84 -5.67
CA ASP A 116 3.51 0.01 -5.58
C ASP A 116 4.19 -0.10 -4.21
N LEU A 117 3.41 -0.27 -3.14
CA LEU A 117 3.93 -0.50 -1.80
C LEU A 117 4.69 -1.83 -1.69
N LEU A 118 4.21 -2.91 -2.32
CA LEU A 118 4.93 -4.19 -2.35
C LEU A 118 6.29 -4.05 -3.06
N LEU A 119 6.33 -3.34 -4.19
CA LEU A 119 7.58 -3.07 -4.91
C LEU A 119 8.52 -2.20 -4.08
N LEU A 120 7.99 -1.20 -3.37
CA LEU A 120 8.76 -0.38 -2.44
C LEU A 120 9.35 -1.23 -1.31
N MET A 121 8.56 -2.11 -0.69
CA MET A 121 9.03 -2.99 0.37
C MET A 121 10.10 -3.97 -0.15
N GLU A 122 9.98 -4.46 -1.38
CA GLU A 122 11.03 -5.27 -2.01
C GLU A 122 12.33 -4.47 -2.20
N GLU A 123 12.24 -3.20 -2.63
CA GLU A 123 13.41 -2.31 -2.79
C GLU A 123 14.07 -1.96 -1.44
N TYR A 124 13.26 -1.81 -0.38
CA TYR A 124 13.71 -1.42 0.95
C TYR A 124 13.45 -2.54 1.98
N PRO A 125 14.36 -3.53 2.09
CA PRO A 125 14.14 -4.71 2.93
C PRO A 125 14.18 -4.42 4.45
N ASP A 126 14.64 -3.23 4.84
CA ASP A 126 14.79 -2.83 6.25
C ASP A 126 13.58 -2.07 6.81
N ILE A 127 12.46 -2.01 6.08
CA ILE A 127 11.23 -1.35 6.53
C ILE A 127 10.15 -2.33 6.99
N CYS A 128 9.36 -1.88 7.95
CA CYS A 128 8.12 -2.49 8.43
C CYS A 128 6.94 -1.56 8.13
N ILE A 129 5.85 -2.14 7.64
CA ILE A 129 4.62 -1.42 7.33
C ILE A 129 3.55 -1.78 8.36
N ILE A 130 2.88 -0.78 8.91
CA ILE A 130 1.66 -0.94 9.69
C ILE A 130 0.50 -0.54 8.78
N THR A 131 -0.42 -1.44 8.47
CA THR A 131 -1.58 -1.11 7.61
C THR A 131 -2.74 -0.68 8.47
N ASP A 132 -3.37 0.46 8.17
CA ASP A 132 -4.66 0.87 8.74
C ASP A 132 -5.77 0.66 7.69
N THR A 133 -6.56 -0.40 7.89
CA THR A 133 -7.73 -0.67 7.06
C THR A 133 -8.94 0.08 7.60
N LYS A 134 -9.54 0.96 6.80
CA LYS A 134 -10.65 1.84 7.24
C LYS A 134 -12.03 1.17 7.31
N PHE A 135 -12.09 -0.16 7.36
CA PHE A 135 -13.34 -0.93 7.29
C PHE A 135 -13.42 -1.97 8.40
N THR A 136 -14.58 -2.04 9.04
CA THR A 136 -14.91 -3.07 10.05
C THR A 136 -15.94 -4.07 9.54
N ASP A 137 -16.52 -3.84 8.36
CA ASP A 137 -17.43 -4.78 7.71
C ASP A 137 -16.64 -5.98 7.16
N ALA A 138 -17.01 -7.18 7.58
CA ALA A 138 -16.29 -8.41 7.25
C ALA A 138 -16.22 -8.68 5.74
N GLU A 139 -17.25 -8.32 4.96
CA GLU A 139 -17.24 -8.53 3.50
C GLU A 139 -16.24 -7.58 2.84
N VAL A 140 -16.21 -6.31 3.28
CA VAL A 140 -15.29 -5.30 2.75
C VAL A 140 -13.84 -5.62 3.12
N VAL A 141 -13.60 -6.03 4.37
CA VAL A 141 -12.28 -6.50 4.83
C VAL A 141 -11.83 -7.69 3.98
N THR A 142 -12.69 -8.69 3.79
CA THR A 142 -12.36 -9.87 2.97
C THR A 142 -12.01 -9.49 1.53
N ALA A 143 -12.78 -8.59 0.92
CA ALA A 143 -12.53 -8.11 -0.44
C ALA A 143 -11.19 -7.35 -0.53
N GLN A 144 -10.89 -6.48 0.44
CA GLN A 144 -9.65 -5.73 0.50
C GLN A 144 -8.42 -6.65 0.64
N PHE A 145 -8.45 -7.59 1.60
CA PHE A 145 -7.36 -8.55 1.79
C PHE A 145 -7.17 -9.47 0.59
N THR A 146 -8.27 -9.88 -0.06
CA THR A 146 -8.22 -10.67 -1.29
C THR A 146 -7.52 -9.89 -2.41
N ALA A 147 -7.84 -8.61 -2.58
CA ALA A 147 -7.17 -7.76 -3.56
C ALA A 147 -5.66 -7.58 -3.26
N MET A 148 -5.30 -7.38 -2.00
CA MET A 148 -3.90 -7.28 -1.55
C MET A 148 -3.11 -8.56 -1.83
N LEU A 149 -3.64 -9.72 -1.46
CA LEU A 149 -3.01 -11.01 -1.71
C LEU A 149 -2.89 -11.29 -3.22
N ASN A 150 -3.89 -10.91 -4.01
CA ASN A 150 -3.82 -11.05 -5.47
C ASN A 150 -2.69 -10.21 -6.08
N ASP A 151 -2.47 -8.97 -5.61
CA ASP A 151 -1.35 -8.16 -6.06
C ASP A 151 0.00 -8.77 -5.67
N ALA A 152 0.11 -9.32 -4.45
CA ALA A 152 1.32 -9.99 -4.01
C ALA A 152 1.62 -11.26 -4.80
N HIS A 153 0.63 -12.13 -5.04
CA HIS A 153 0.79 -13.34 -5.85
C HIS A 153 1.16 -13.01 -7.31
N LYS A 154 0.57 -11.96 -7.89
CA LYS A 154 0.93 -11.48 -9.24
C LYS A 154 2.37 -10.96 -9.32
N LEU A 155 2.99 -10.63 -8.19
CA LEU A 155 4.39 -10.18 -8.12
C LEU A 155 5.33 -11.28 -7.61
N GLY A 156 4.81 -12.39 -7.10
CA GLY A 156 5.59 -13.39 -6.36
C GLY A 156 6.17 -12.84 -5.06
N LEU A 157 5.47 -11.90 -4.41
CA LEU A 157 5.94 -11.16 -3.23
C LEU A 157 5.08 -11.43 -1.98
N SER A 158 4.41 -12.58 -1.91
CA SER A 158 3.56 -12.92 -0.75
C SER A 158 4.32 -12.93 0.57
N TYR A 159 5.62 -13.25 0.55
CA TYR A 159 6.49 -13.23 1.73
C TYR A 159 6.60 -11.86 2.40
N LEU A 160 6.31 -10.76 1.70
CA LEU A 160 6.38 -9.40 2.27
C LEU A 160 5.34 -9.16 3.37
N PHE A 161 4.29 -9.97 3.46
CA PHE A 161 3.33 -9.90 4.56
C PHE A 161 3.98 -10.17 5.92
N ASP A 162 5.12 -10.89 5.98
CA ASP A 162 5.91 -11.06 7.22
C ASP A 162 6.49 -9.74 7.76
N ARG A 163 6.53 -8.69 6.91
CA ARG A 163 6.98 -7.33 7.25
C ARG A 163 5.82 -6.34 7.38
N MET A 164 4.59 -6.85 7.48
CA MET A 164 3.39 -6.05 7.71
C MET A 164 2.77 -6.35 9.08
N VAL A 165 2.41 -5.32 9.83
CA VAL A 165 1.53 -5.41 10.99
C VAL A 165 0.14 -4.92 10.58
N ILE A 166 -0.84 -5.81 10.70
CA ILE A 166 -2.22 -5.50 10.31
C ILE A 166 -2.96 -4.84 11.47
N GLN A 167 -3.35 -3.58 11.30
CA GLN A 167 -4.28 -2.86 12.18
C GLN A 167 -5.65 -2.80 11.51
N VAL A 168 -6.66 -3.36 12.18
CA VAL A 168 -8.09 -3.35 11.80
C VAL A 168 -8.91 -2.59 12.82
#